data_AF-A0A1G0XVG9-F1
#
_entry.id   AF-A0A1G0XVG9-F1
#
_cell.length_a   1.000
_cell.length_b   1.000
_cell.length_c   1.000
_cell.angle_alpha   90.00
_cell.angle_beta   90.00
_cell.angle_gamma   90.00
#
_symmetry.space_group_name_H-M   'P 1'
#
loop_
_entity.id
_entity.type
_entity.pdbx_description
1 polymer ?
#
loop_
_entity_poly.entity_id
_entity_poly.type
_entity_poly.pdbx_seq_one_letter_code
_entity_poly.pdbx_strand_id
1 'polypeptide(L)'
;MKKYKKWLIGALVAIPLLYIIMFIAIFLFFFQRVPYKFMAIMHVVVIGFTVLTYLTMFIHLFAYNKIPMNRKIMWALLFVIGNIFVFPFYYYFYVLKGVASEQEYTVA
;
A
#
# COMPACT_ATOMS: atom_id res chain seq x y z
N MET A 1 -16.48 -5.47 -4.15
CA MET A 1 -15.47 -6.32 -3.47
C MET A 1 -15.98 -6.70 -2.07
N LYS A 2 -15.87 -7.98 -1.67
CA LYS A 2 -16.32 -8.46 -0.34
C LYS A 2 -15.49 -7.83 0.80
N LYS A 3 -16.08 -7.63 1.99
CA LYS A 3 -15.47 -6.94 3.14
C LYS A 3 -14.10 -7.53 3.54
N TYR A 4 -13.97 -8.85 3.63
CA TYR A 4 -12.70 -9.50 4.02
C TYR A 4 -11.55 -9.21 3.03
N LYS A 5 -11.84 -9.09 1.72
CA LYS A 5 -10.82 -8.74 0.72
C LYS A 5 -10.27 -7.33 0.94
N LYS A 6 -11.14 -6.37 1.32
CA LYS A 6 -10.70 -5.01 1.68
C LYS A 6 -9.73 -5.05 2.86
N TRP A 7 -10.03 -5.81 3.91
CA TRP A 7 -9.16 -5.92 5.08
C TRP A 7 -7.83 -6.61 4.76
N LEU A 8 -7.84 -7.66 3.95
CA LEU A 8 -6.61 -8.31 3.50
C LEU A 8 -5.69 -7.35 2.74
N ILE A 9 -6.25 -6.54 1.84
CA ILE A 9 -5.49 -5.53 1.11
C ILE A 9 -4.95 -4.45 2.09
N GLY A 10 -5.73 -4.08 3.11
CA GLY A 10 -5.28 -3.13 4.13
C GLY A 10 -4.12 -3.65 4.97
N ALA A 11 -4.19 -4.92 5.38
CA ALA A 11 -3.09 -5.58 6.08
C ALA A 11 -1.83 -5.62 5.20
N LEU A 12 -1.99 -5.93 3.92
CA LEU A 12 -0.89 -5.98 2.95
C LEU A 12 -0.18 -4.61 2.81
N VAL A 13 -0.95 -3.52 2.75
CA VAL A 13 -0.42 -2.13 2.70
C VAL A 13 0.29 -1.74 4.00
N ALA A 14 -0.19 -2.23 5.14
CA ALA A 14 0.38 -1.88 6.44
C ALA A 14 1.73 -2.57 6.70
N ILE A 15 1.94 -3.81 6.22
CA ILE A 15 3.15 -4.60 6.48
C ILE A 15 4.44 -3.83 6.22
N PRO A 16 4.67 -3.26 5.03
CA PRO A 16 5.97 -2.67 4.76
C PRO A 16 6.14 -1.30 5.45
N LEU A 17 5.06 -0.61 5.84
CA LEU A 17 5.15 0.57 6.72
C LEU A 17 5.53 0.20 8.15
N LEU A 18 4.88 -0.83 8.71
CA LEU A 18 5.21 -1.35 10.02
C LEU A 18 6.66 -1.85 10.07
N TYR A 19 7.12 -2.47 8.98
CA TYR A 19 8.51 -2.87 8.85
C TYR A 19 9.46 -1.67 8.87
N ILE A 20 9.17 -0.56 8.17
CA ILE A 20 10.03 0.64 8.21
C ILE A 20 10.16 1.15 9.65
N ILE A 21 9.04 1.25 10.38
CA ILE A 21 9.04 1.70 11.77
C ILE A 21 9.87 0.75 12.64
N MET A 22 9.64 -0.55 12.51
CA MET A 22 10.38 -1.59 13.24
C MET A 22 11.87 -1.56 12.90
N PHE A 23 12.23 -1.41 11.62
CA PHE A 23 13.60 -1.37 11.15
C PHE A 23 14.34 -0.16 11.72
N ILE A 24 13.71 1.02 11.71
CA ILE A 24 14.26 2.23 12.32
C ILE A 24 14.46 2.00 13.82
N ALA A 25 13.48 1.44 14.53
CA ALA A 25 13.62 1.16 15.96
C ALA A 25 14.76 0.18 16.26
N ILE A 26 14.87 -0.91 15.49
CA ILE A 26 15.97 -1.87 15.64
C ILE A 26 17.32 -1.21 15.34
N PHE A 27 17.40 -0.42 14.26
CA PHE A 27 18.62 0.27 13.87
C PHE A 27 19.08 1.27 14.94
N LEU A 28 18.15 2.01 15.56
CA LEU A 28 18.49 3.02 16.58
C LEU A 28 18.82 2.41 17.95
N PHE A 29 18.13 1.33 18.36
CA PHE A 29 18.20 0.84 19.75
C PHE A 29 18.86 -0.54 19.90
N PHE A 30 18.92 -1.35 18.84
CA PHE A 30 19.26 -2.77 18.93
C PHE A 30 20.22 -3.28 17.85
N PHE A 31 20.85 -2.39 17.06
CA PHE A 31 21.64 -2.76 15.88
C PHE A 31 22.71 -3.83 16.15
N GLN A 32 23.37 -3.79 17.31
CA GLN A 32 24.40 -4.77 17.68
C GLN A 32 23.85 -6.06 18.29
N ARG A 33 22.57 -6.10 18.66
CA ARG A 33 21.94 -7.24 19.34
C ARG A 33 21.18 -8.18 18.40
N VAL A 34 20.84 -7.70 17.19
CA VAL A 34 20.06 -8.48 16.24
C VAL A 34 20.99 -9.14 15.21
N PRO A 35 20.88 -10.46 14.97
CA PRO A 35 21.69 -11.12 13.96
C PRO A 35 21.44 -10.55 12.56
N TYR A 36 22.50 -10.23 11.83
CA TYR A 36 22.40 -9.71 10.46
C TYR A 36 21.56 -10.62 9.54
N LYS A 37 21.74 -11.95 9.63
CA LYS A 37 20.97 -12.92 8.85
C LYS A 37 19.46 -12.78 9.07
N PHE A 38 19.03 -12.52 10.30
CA PHE A 38 17.62 -12.31 10.62
C PHE A 38 17.10 -11.02 9.96
N MET A 39 17.85 -9.92 10.06
CA MET A 39 17.48 -8.66 9.40
C MET A 39 17.38 -8.81 7.88
N ALA A 40 18.32 -9.54 7.26
CA ALA A 40 18.32 -9.80 5.82
C ALA A 40 17.09 -10.61 5.37
N ILE A 41 16.74 -11.69 6.09
CA ILE A 41 15.55 -12.49 5.77
C ILE A 41 14.28 -11.64 5.89
N MET A 42 14.13 -10.90 6.98
CA MET A 42 12.97 -10.02 7.18
C MET A 42 12.87 -8.97 6.08
N HIS A 43 14.00 -8.41 5.65
CA HIS A 43 14.04 -7.44 4.55
C HIS A 43 13.56 -8.05 3.22
N VAL A 44 14.06 -9.22 2.86
CA VAL A 44 13.65 -9.93 1.63
C VAL A 44 12.16 -10.28 1.66
N VAL A 45 11.65 -10.75 2.79
CA VAL A 45 10.21 -11.05 2.97
C VAL A 45 9.37 -9.80 2.75
N VAL A 46 9.79 -8.66 3.31
CA VAL A 46 9.06 -7.39 3.16
C VAL A 46 9.15 -6.82 1.75
N ILE A 47 10.27 -6.99 1.05
CA ILE A 47 10.37 -6.68 -0.37
C ILE A 47 9.32 -7.49 -1.14
N GLY A 48 9.19 -8.79 -0.86
CA GLY A 48 8.15 -9.64 -1.45
C GLY A 48 6.73 -9.12 -1.22
N PHE A 49 6.39 -8.75 0.02
CA PHE A 49 5.10 -8.14 0.35
C PHE A 49 4.91 -6.77 -0.32
N THR A 50 5.97 -5.97 -0.47
CA THR A 50 5.92 -4.68 -1.15
C THR A 50 5.61 -4.86 -2.63
N VAL A 51 6.27 -5.80 -3.31
CA VAL A 51 5.97 -6.17 -4.71
C VAL A 51 4.53 -6.65 -4.85
N LEU A 52 4.06 -7.50 -3.93
CA LEU A 52 2.67 -7.98 -3.93
C LEU A 52 1.67 -6.84 -3.74
N THR A 53 1.98 -5.87 -2.87
CA THR A 53 1.19 -4.65 -2.67
C THR A 53 1.12 -3.85 -3.97
N TYR A 54 2.26 -3.60 -4.61
CA TYR A 54 2.35 -2.90 -5.88
C TYR A 54 1.44 -3.54 -6.94
N LEU A 55 1.60 -4.85 -7.17
CA LEU A 55 0.82 -5.58 -8.17
C LEU A 55 -0.66 -5.53 -7.86
N THR A 56 -1.04 -5.75 -6.59
CA THR A 56 -2.45 -5.72 -6.17
C THR A 56 -3.08 -4.34 -6.42
N MET A 57 -2.37 -3.25 -6.12
CA MET A 57 -2.87 -1.89 -6.31
C MET A 57 -2.92 -1.50 -7.79
N PHE A 58 -1.90 -1.85 -8.57
CA PHE A 58 -1.90 -1.62 -10.02
C PHE A 58 -3.03 -2.37 -10.72
N ILE A 59 -3.21 -3.65 -10.39
CA ILE A 59 -4.32 -4.44 -10.93
C ILE A 59 -5.65 -3.81 -10.53
N HIS A 60 -5.83 -3.42 -9.27
CA HIS A 60 -7.05 -2.73 -8.83
C HIS A 60 -7.27 -1.42 -9.60
N LEU A 61 -6.22 -0.63 -9.81
CA LEU A 61 -6.30 0.66 -10.49
C LEU A 61 -6.80 0.54 -11.93
N PHE A 62 -6.27 -0.42 -12.68
CA PHE A 62 -6.62 -0.58 -14.08
C PHE A 62 -7.87 -1.43 -14.28
N ALA A 63 -8.07 -2.49 -13.49
CA ALA A 63 -9.24 -3.37 -13.59
C ALA A 63 -10.54 -2.70 -13.10
N TYR A 64 -10.46 -1.65 -12.27
CA TYR A 64 -11.65 -0.96 -11.79
C TYR A 64 -12.08 0.15 -12.75
N ASN A 65 -13.16 -0.09 -13.52
CA ASN A 65 -13.69 0.84 -14.52
C ASN A 65 -14.35 2.09 -13.93
N LYS A 66 -14.59 2.17 -12.62
CA LYS A 66 -15.18 3.36 -11.99
C LYS A 66 -14.21 4.53 -11.82
N ILE A 67 -12.91 4.32 -12.03
CA ILE A 67 -11.90 5.38 -11.92
C ILE A 67 -11.72 6.01 -13.31
N PRO A 68 -11.92 7.33 -13.48
CA PRO A 68 -11.72 7.98 -14.77
C PRO A 68 -10.24 7.93 -15.18
N MET A 69 -9.96 7.86 -16.48
CA MET A 69 -8.62 7.59 -17.02
C MET A 69 -7.57 8.61 -16.53
N ASN A 70 -7.91 9.90 -16.46
CA ASN A 70 -7.03 10.94 -15.94
C ASN A 70 -6.58 10.66 -14.49
N ARG A 71 -7.48 10.19 -13.62
CA ARG A 71 -7.15 9.79 -12.25
C ARG A 71 -6.33 8.50 -12.22
N LYS A 72 -6.56 7.56 -13.14
CA LYS A 72 -5.72 6.35 -13.24
C LYS A 72 -4.27 6.70 -13.55
N ILE A 73 -4.03 7.58 -14.53
CA ILE A 73 -2.68 8.02 -14.89
C ILE A 73 -2.00 8.74 -13.71
N MET A 74 -2.73 9.65 -13.04
CA MET A 74 -2.22 10.32 -11.84
C MET A 74 -1.81 9.33 -10.75
N TRP A 75 -2.65 8.36 -10.40
CA TRP A 75 -2.32 7.36 -9.38
C TRP A 75 -1.19 6.43 -9.80
N ALA A 76 -1.11 6.05 -11.07
CA ALA A 76 0.00 5.26 -11.58
C ALA A 76 1.33 6.02 -11.42
N LEU A 77 1.36 7.32 -11.74
CA LEU A 77 2.52 8.18 -11.52
C LEU A 77 2.84 8.30 -10.02
N LEU A 78 1.84 8.49 -9.17
CA LEU A 78 2.04 8.55 -7.72
C LEU A 78 2.59 7.24 -7.16
N PHE A 79 2.19 6.07 -7.68
CA PHE A 79 2.78 4.80 -7.28
C PHE A 79 4.25 4.67 -7.67
N VAL A 80 4.66 5.26 -8.79
CA VAL A 80 6.08 5.28 -9.19
C VAL A 80 6.88 6.25 -8.31
N ILE A 81 6.36 7.47 -8.10
CA ILE A 81 7.10 8.56 -7.43
C ILE A 81 7.04 8.44 -5.91
N GLY A 82 5.84 8.34 -5.34
CA GLY A 82 5.64 8.37 -3.89
C GLY A 82 5.79 7.00 -3.21
N ASN A 83 6.02 5.96 -4.00
CA ASN A 83 6.40 4.63 -3.53
C ASN A 83 5.40 4.07 -2.49
N ILE A 84 5.91 3.39 -1.48
CA ILE A 84 5.17 2.76 -0.38
C ILE A 84 4.24 3.70 0.39
N PHE A 85 4.57 5.00 0.47
CA PHE A 85 3.80 5.97 1.25
C PHE A 85 2.49 6.35 0.57
N VAL A 86 2.34 6.12 -0.72
CA VAL A 86 1.13 6.45 -1.48
C VAL A 86 0.04 5.39 -1.32
N PHE A 87 0.42 4.14 -1.08
CA PHE A 87 -0.53 3.02 -1.00
C PHE A 87 -1.59 3.14 0.10
N PRO A 88 -1.30 3.62 1.32
CA PRO A 88 -2.33 3.86 2.34
C PRO A 88 -3.40 4.84 1.89
N PHE A 89 -3.01 5.92 1.21
CA PHE A 89 -3.95 6.92 0.70
C PHE A 89 -4.82 6.30 -0.39
N TYR A 90 -4.20 5.63 -1.36
CA TYR A 90 -4.97 4.95 -2.42
C TYR A 90 -5.92 3.89 -1.85
N TYR A 91 -5.44 3.09 -0.91
CA TYR A 91 -6.23 2.07 -0.21
C TYR A 91 -7.42 2.72 0.50
N TYR A 92 -7.18 3.77 1.29
CA TYR A 92 -8.22 4.48 2.01
C TYR A 92 -9.30 5.02 1.06
N PHE A 93 -8.88 5.76 0.03
CA PHE A 93 -9.82 6.35 -0.93
C PHE A 93 -10.55 5.29 -1.74
N TYR A 94 -9.85 4.44 -2.50
CA TYR A 94 -10.48 3.61 -3.54
C TYR A 94 -10.87 2.21 -3.10
N VAL A 95 -10.22 1.64 -2.08
CA VAL A 95 -10.45 0.24 -1.66
C VAL A 95 -11.35 0.18 -0.43
N LEU A 96 -10.97 0.87 0.65
CA LEU A 96 -11.65 0.82 1.93
C LEU A 96 -12.97 1.56 1.88
N LYS A 97 -12.88 2.88 1.72
CA LYS A 97 -14.01 3.79 1.69
C LYS A 97 -14.82 3.53 0.39
N GLY A 98 -14.15 3.01 -0.65
CA GLY A 98 -14.76 2.61 -1.92
C GLY A 98 -15.06 3.81 -2.81
N VAL A 99 -14.22 4.85 -2.69
CA VAL A 99 -14.55 6.24 -2.98
C VAL A 99 -13.73 6.94 -4.01
N ALA A 100 -14.28 7.76 -4.91
CA ALA A 100 -15.65 8.17 -5.21
C ALA A 100 -16.89 7.49 -4.54
N SER A 101 -17.09 7.48 -3.20
CA SER A 101 -18.25 6.83 -2.53
C SER A 101 -19.48 7.58 -2.94
N GLU A 102 -19.23 8.80 -3.40
CA GLU A 102 -20.12 9.89 -3.49
C GLU A 102 -19.58 10.76 -4.65
N GLN A 103 -19.88 10.38 -5.90
CA GLN A 103 -20.46 11.41 -6.79
C GLN A 103 -21.88 11.82 -6.29
N GLU A 104 -22.30 11.27 -5.15
CA GLU A 104 -23.16 11.79 -4.09
C GLU A 104 -22.55 13.04 -3.37
N TYR A 105 -21.65 13.80 -4.01
CA TYR A 105 -22.00 15.21 -4.28
C TYR A 105 -22.32 15.29 -5.76
N THR A 106 -23.60 15.18 -6.06
CA THR A 106 -24.28 16.00 -7.06
C THR A 106 -23.47 17.29 -7.31
N VAL A 107 -23.29 17.74 -8.55
CA VAL A 107 -24.23 18.76 -9.02
C VAL A 107 -24.63 19.66 -7.83
N ALA A 108 -23.70 20.49 -7.36
CA ALA A 108 -23.91 21.50 -6.35
C ALA A 108 -23.13 22.73 -6.81
#